data_AF-A0ABD0N976-F1
#
_entry.id   AF-A0ABD0N976-F1
#
_cell.length_a   1.000
_cell.length_b   1.000
_cell.length_c   1.000
_cell.angle_alpha   90.00
_cell.angle_beta   90.00
_cell.angle_gamma   90.00
#
_symmetry.space_group_name_H-M   'P 1'
#
loop_
_entity.id
_entity.type
_entity.pdbx_description
1 polymer ?
#
loop_
_entity_poly.entity_id
_entity_poly.type
_entity_poly.pdbx_seq_one_letter_code
_entity_poly.pdbx_strand_id
1 'polypeptide(L)' 'ITWRRANGVPFPSKVKMKNSNVVLEIPSFQQEDAGGYECVAENKMGKNTVQGRLSFH' A
#
# COMPACT_ATOMS: atom_id res chain seq x y z
N ILE A 1 5.29 3.94 9.03
CA ILE A 1 4.29 3.97 7.94
C ILE A 1 3.84 2.55 7.69
N THR A 2 2.54 2.34 7.55
CA THR A 2 1.94 1.03 7.29
C THR A 2 1.11 1.12 6.02
N TRP A 3 1.29 0.16 5.13
CA TRP A 3 0.52 0.05 3.90
C TRP A 3 -0.53 -1.04 4.03
N ARG A 4 -1.70 -0.83 3.43
CA ARG A 4 -2.75 -1.85 3.31
C ARG A 4 -3.51 -1.68 2.00
N ARG A 5 -4.09 -2.75 1.47
CA ARG A 5 -5.10 -2.60 0.42
C ARG A 5 -6.40 -2.10 1.03
N ALA A 6 -7.09 -1.20 0.34
CA ALA A 6 -8.37 -0.66 0.78
C ALA A 6 -9.48 -1.72 0.81
N ASN A 7 -9.33 -2.80 0.02
CA ASN A 7 -10.23 -3.94 0.01
C ASN A 7 -9.94 -4.98 1.12
N GLY A 8 -8.96 -4.74 1.99
CA GLY A 8 -8.60 -5.65 3.09
C GLY A 8 -7.84 -6.91 2.66
N VAL A 9 -7.55 -7.09 1.37
CA VAL A 9 -6.78 -8.24 0.88
C VAL A 9 -5.29 -8.05 1.22
N PRO A 10 -4.61 -9.07 1.79
CA PRO A 10 -3.18 -9.01 2.04
C PRO A 10 -2.36 -8.77 0.77
N PHE A 11 -1.19 -8.16 0.91
CA PHE A 11 -0.29 -7.99 -0.23
C PHE A 11 0.30 -9.35 -0.66
N PRO A 12 0.44 -9.60 -1.97
CA PRO A 12 1.15 -10.77 -2.45
C PRO A 12 2.65 -10.67 -2.11
N SER A 13 3.34 -11.81 -2.04
CA SER A 13 4.75 -11.92 -1.63
C SER A 13 5.73 -11.11 -2.51
N LYS A 14 5.32 -10.76 -3.74
CA LYS A 14 6.10 -9.91 -4.65
C LYS A 14 6.24 -8.46 -4.17
N VAL A 15 5.31 -7.98 -3.35
CA VAL A 15 5.29 -6.60 -2.85
C VAL A 15 6.41 -6.39 -1.83
N LYS A 16 7.14 -5.28 -1.97
CA LYS A 16 8.27 -4.95 -1.09
C LYS A 16 8.05 -3.58 -0.45
N MET A 17 8.36 -3.49 0.83
CA MET A 17 8.42 -2.22 1.54
C MET A 17 9.87 -1.74 1.59
N LYS A 18 10.12 -0.50 1.18
CA LYS A 18 11.45 0.15 1.17
C LYS A 18 11.43 1.43 2.01
N ASN A 19 12.61 1.95 2.33
CA ASN A 19 12.81 3.19 3.09
C ASN A 19 12.02 3.20 4.40
N SER A 20 12.26 2.23 5.29
CA SER A 20 11.53 2.10 6.56
C SER A 20 10.00 2.03 6.38
N ASN A 21 9.57 1.28 5.36
CA ASN A 21 8.17 1.10 4.96
C ASN A 21 7.47 2.35 4.42
N VAL A 22 8.23 3.41 4.11
CA VAL A 22 7.67 4.63 3.48
C VAL A 22 7.30 4.38 2.02
N VAL A 23 8.03 3.50 1.33
CA VAL A 23 7.78 3.19 -0.09
C VAL A 23 7.20 1.79 -0.23
N LEU A 24 6.06 1.67 -0.91
CA LEU A 24 5.49 0.39 -1.33
C LEU A 24 5.85 0.15 -2.79
N GLU A 25 6.60 -0.92 -3.07
CA GLU A 25 7.02 -1.30 -4.41
C GLU A 25 6.28 -2.58 -4.85
N ILE A 26 5.65 -2.53 -6.02
CA ILE A 26 4.96 -3.65 -6.63
C ILE A 26 5.67 -3.99 -7.95
N PRO A 27 6.66 -4.88 -7.93
CA PRO A 27 7.36 -5.28 -9.14
C PRO A 27 6.41 -6.07 -10.05
N SER A 28 6.55 -5.85 -11.36
CA SER A 28 5.74 -6.50 -12.41
C SER A 28 4.24 -6.40 -12.15
N PHE A 29 3.73 -5.17 -11.98
CA PHE A 29 2.33 -4.87 -11.72
C PHE A 29 1.38 -5.62 -12.67
N GLN A 30 0.36 -6.29 -12.12
CA GLN A 30 -0.63 -7.09 -12.86
C GLN A 30 -2.06 -6.59 -12.61
N GLN A 31 -3.03 -7.10 -13.37
CA GLN A 31 -4.44 -6.74 -13.21
C GLN A 31 -4.98 -7.02 -11.79
N GLU A 32 -4.55 -8.13 -11.16
CA GLU A 32 -4.87 -8.48 -9.76
C GLU A 32 -4.33 -7.48 -8.73
N ASP A 33 -3.38 -6.63 -9.15
CA ASP A 33 -2.81 -5.59 -8.31
C ASP A 33 -3.53 -4.25 -8.43
N ALA A 34 -4.42 -4.08 -9.42
CA ALA A 34 -5.25 -2.90 -9.49
C ALA A 34 -6.21 -2.85 -8.29
N GLY A 35 -6.47 -1.63 -7.80
CA GLY A 35 -7.35 -1.44 -6.67
C GLY A 35 -6.98 -0.25 -5.80
N GLY A 36 -7.70 -0.12 -4.68
CA GLY A 36 -7.42 0.90 -3.68
C GLY A 36 -6.29 0.49 -2.75
N TYR A 37 -5.41 1.44 -2.45
CA TYR A 37 -4.29 1.32 -1.53
C TYR A 37 -4.38 2.41 -0.49
N GLU A 38 -3.97 2.09 0.73
CA GLU A 38 -3.99 3.01 1.84
C GLU A 38 -2.64 3.03 2.56
N CYS A 39 -2.18 4.25 2.82
CA CYS A 39 -1.02 4.55 3.62
C CYS A 39 -1.47 5.11 4.97
N VAL A 40 -0.97 4.51 6.04
CA VAL A 40 -1.25 4.89 7.42
C VAL A 40 0.04 5.37 8.07
N ALA A 41 0.04 6.62 8.51
CA ALA A 41 1.12 7.22 9.28
C ALA A 41 0.68 7.37 10.73
N GLU A 42 1.24 6.59 11.63
CA GLU A 42 0.90 6.60 13.05
C GLU A 42 2.10 7.03 13.89
N ASN A 43 1.85 7.92 14.84
CA ASN A 43 2.79 8.33 15.87
C ASN A 43 2.08 8.42 17.23
N LYS A 44 2.83 8.79 18.27
CA LYS A 44 2.32 8.87 19.65
C LYS A 44 1.13 9.83 19.83
N MET A 45 0.98 10.81 18.94
CA MET A 45 -0.03 11.87 18.99
C MET A 45 -1.26 11.55 18.15
N GLY A 46 -1.21 10.51 17.31
CA GLY A 46 -2.34 10.08 16.52
C GLY A 46 -1.95 9.41 15.21
N LYS A 47 -2.93 9.28 14.32
CA LYS A 47 -2.81 8.57 13.06
C LYS A 47 -3.38 9.41 11.93
N ASN A 48 -2.62 9.52 10.84
CA ASN A 48 -3.08 10.06 9.57
C ASN A 48 -3.20 8.94 8.54
N THR A 49 -4.10 9.10 7.57
CA THR A 49 -4.45 8.06 6.60
C THR A 49 -4.73 8.69 5.24
N VAL A 50 -4.11 8.14 4.19
CA VAL A 50 -4.29 8.57 2.81
C VAL A 50 -4.61 7.36 1.95
N GLN A 51 -5.63 7.49 1.10
CA GLN A 51 -6.04 6.45 0.15
C GLN A 51 -5.78 6.91 -1.29
N GLY A 52 -5.40 5.97 -2.15
CA GLY A 52 -5.24 6.17 -3.58
C GLY A 52 -5.68 4.93 -4.35
N ARG A 53 -5.90 5.06 -5.67
CA ARG A 53 -6.29 3.94 -6.53
C ARG A 53 -5.26 3.75 -7.63
N LEU A 54 -4.80 2.51 -7.79
CA LEU A 54 -3.95 2.09 -8.90
C LEU A 54 -4.80 1.36 -9.94
N SER A 55 -4.56 1.65 -11.21
CA SER A 55 -5.25 1.05 -12.36
C SER A 55 -4.24 0.33 -13.25
N PHE A 56 -4.63 -0.82 -13.79
CA PHE A 56 -3.87 -1.57 -14.79
C PHE A 56 -4.44 -1.25 -16.19
N HIS A 57 -3.57 -0.99 -17.17
CA HIS A 57 -3.90 -0.67 -18.55
C HIS A 57 -3.16 -1.60 -19.51
#